data_AF-A0A7S0KSL4-F1
#
_entry.id   AF-A0A7S0KSL4-F1
#
_cell.length_a   1.000
_cell.length_b   1.000
_cell.length_c   1.000
_cell.angle_alpha   90.00
_cell.angle_beta   90.00
_cell.angle_gamma   90.00
#
_symmetry.space_group_name_H-M   'P 1'
#
loop_
_entity.id
_entity.type
_entity.pdbx_description
1 polymer ?
#
loop_
_entity_poly.entity_id
_entity_poly.type
_entity_poly.pdbx_seq_one_letter_code
_entity_poly.pdbx_strand_id
1 'polypeptide(L)'
;SCRTAYCDDECNQDSPKVMIINGEGQIFTLRSTGGGPCVPALALSLVPISSHRKKDWERKDWRWQEEQQLEPGASLDGFVSSGHEPGYVKRKRLSAKPGWDGKLPERSIETALDEALRDDGEAPGIWFVHCPPRHTVGDLTSRGERVGSVALRAAIERHTPMATFHGHIHESVDQHDGMFKEHIATMNDMGARERKPEEEAERTRVGTSTRDRCTVVSVGNDFRAEAPHVIVFDTDDPGNAVRMKCA
;
A
#
# COMPACT_ATOMS: atom_id res chain seq x y z
N SER A 1 -15.71 10.06 -24.72
CA SER A 1 -14.47 10.78 -25.06
C SER A 1 -13.66 10.91 -23.79
N CYS A 2 -12.52 10.23 -23.71
CA CYS A 2 -11.58 10.39 -22.59
C CYS A 2 -10.87 11.73 -22.83
N ARG A 3 -11.11 12.73 -21.96
CA ARG A 3 -10.31 13.96 -21.96
C ARG A 3 -8.99 13.63 -21.26
N THR A 4 -7.91 13.61 -22.04
CA THR A 4 -6.54 13.63 -21.54
C THR A 4 -6.41 14.88 -20.67
N ALA A 5 -6.14 14.71 -19.38
CA ALA A 5 -5.75 15.82 -18.53
C ALA A 5 -4.36 16.27 -19.01
N TYR A 6 -4.30 17.42 -19.67
CA TYR A 6 -3.06 18.13 -19.88
C TYR A 6 -2.65 18.67 -18.50
N CYS A 7 -1.63 18.08 -17.89
CA CYS A 7 -0.82 18.82 -16.94
C CYS A 7 -0.13 19.91 -17.76
N ASP A 8 -0.22 21.17 -17.32
CA ASP A 8 0.35 22.30 -18.03
C ASP A 8 1.83 22.08 -18.39
N ASP A 9 2.18 22.48 -19.61
CA ASP A 9 3.44 22.27 -20.34
C ASP A 9 4.70 22.93 -19.71
N GLU A 10 4.66 23.31 -18.44
CA GLU A 10 5.83 23.81 -17.70
C GLU A 10 6.58 22.72 -16.91
N CYS A 11 6.24 21.45 -17.13
CA CYS A 11 7.02 20.32 -16.61
C CYS A 11 8.29 20.16 -17.49
N ASN A 12 9.32 20.92 -17.14
CA ASN A 12 10.67 20.96 -17.70
C ASN A 12 11.05 19.65 -18.44
N GLN A 13 11.30 19.73 -19.76
CA GLN A 13 11.63 18.57 -20.61
C GLN A 13 12.90 17.82 -20.14
N ASP A 14 13.70 18.44 -19.26
CA ASP A 14 14.90 17.89 -18.62
C ASP A 14 14.65 17.17 -17.28
N SER A 15 13.40 17.07 -16.82
CA SER A 15 13.11 16.36 -15.57
C SER A 15 13.21 14.83 -15.78
N PRO A 16 14.00 14.13 -14.95
CA PRO A 16 14.17 12.68 -15.08
C PRO A 16 12.83 11.98 -14.85
N LYS A 17 12.30 11.37 -15.91
CA LYS A 17 11.07 10.56 -15.85
C LYS A 17 11.40 9.20 -15.24
N VAL A 18 10.47 8.63 -14.47
CA VAL A 18 10.58 7.24 -14.00
C VAL A 18 9.84 6.32 -14.97
N MET A 19 10.45 5.20 -15.31
CA MET A 19 9.86 4.14 -16.14
C MET A 19 9.83 2.81 -15.40
N ILE A 20 8.78 2.03 -15.66
CA ILE A 20 8.75 0.60 -15.37
C ILE A 20 9.52 -0.09 -16.49
N ILE A 21 10.63 -0.75 -16.16
CA ILE A 21 11.55 -1.30 -17.17
C ILE A 21 11.49 -2.84 -17.28
N ASN A 22 10.98 -3.51 -16.25
CA ASN A 22 10.80 -4.96 -16.21
C ASN A 22 9.80 -5.30 -15.09
N GLY A 23 9.19 -6.49 -15.16
CA GLY A 23 8.31 -7.01 -14.12
C GLY A 23 7.29 -7.99 -14.67
N GLU A 24 7.06 -9.08 -13.94
CA GLU A 24 5.94 -9.99 -14.16
C GLU A 24 5.15 -10.13 -12.85
N GLY A 25 3.82 -10.13 -12.93
CA GLY A 25 2.98 -10.25 -11.75
C GLY A 25 2.96 -8.99 -10.88
N GLN A 26 3.31 -9.13 -9.60
CA GLN A 26 3.20 -8.07 -8.58
C GLN A 26 4.53 -7.34 -8.32
N ILE A 27 5.66 -7.83 -8.84
CA ILE A 27 6.98 -7.20 -8.68
C ILE A 27 7.41 -6.58 -10.01
N PHE A 28 7.83 -5.34 -9.97
CA PHE A 28 8.41 -4.65 -11.11
C PHE A 28 9.62 -3.81 -10.72
N THR A 29 10.38 -3.36 -11.71
CA THR A 29 11.58 -2.54 -11.52
C THR A 29 11.34 -1.13 -12.06
N LEU A 30 11.60 -0.15 -11.21
CA LEU A 30 11.62 1.27 -11.55
C LEU A 30 13.03 1.70 -11.96
N ARG A 31 13.13 2.59 -12.95
CA ARG A 31 14.39 3.23 -13.33
C ARG A 31 14.14 4.65 -13.85
N SER A 32 15.06 5.55 -13.55
CA SER A 32 15.09 6.87 -14.19
C SER A 32 15.46 6.75 -15.69
N THR A 33 14.76 7.52 -16.53
CA THR A 33 15.01 7.66 -17.97
C THR A 33 16.39 8.26 -18.29
N GLY A 34 16.96 9.03 -17.36
CA GLY A 34 18.32 9.57 -17.48
C GLY A 34 19.44 8.57 -17.13
N GLY A 35 19.10 7.31 -16.83
CA GLY A 35 20.01 6.36 -16.22
C GLY A 35 19.98 6.42 -14.68
N GLY A 36 20.54 5.42 -14.01
CA GLY A 36 20.47 5.29 -12.55
C GLY A 36 20.20 3.85 -12.08
N PRO A 37 20.17 3.63 -10.75
CA PRO A 37 19.93 2.32 -10.15
C PRO A 37 18.52 1.82 -10.49
N CYS A 38 18.41 0.50 -10.57
CA CYS A 38 17.16 -0.21 -10.74
C CYS A 38 16.56 -0.47 -9.35
N VAL A 39 15.35 0.03 -9.11
CA VAL A 39 14.69 -0.09 -7.80
C VAL A 39 13.55 -1.09 -7.91
N PRO A 40 13.63 -2.26 -7.26
CA PRO A 40 12.51 -3.19 -7.23
C PRO A 40 11.36 -2.58 -6.41
N ALA A 41 10.14 -2.76 -6.90
CA ALA A 41 8.92 -2.34 -6.24
C ALA A 41 7.88 -3.46 -6.26
N LEU A 42 7.14 -3.58 -5.16
CA LEU A 42 5.93 -4.40 -5.09
C LEU A 42 4.73 -3.52 -5.45
N ALA A 43 3.78 -4.03 -6.22
CA ALA A 43 2.44 -3.46 -6.27
C ALA A 43 1.38 -4.52 -6.10
N LEU A 44 0.34 -4.19 -5.34
CA LEU A 44 -0.77 -5.10 -5.08
C LEU A 44 -2.08 -4.31 -4.97
N SER A 45 -3.07 -4.64 -5.79
CA SER A 45 -4.34 -3.89 -5.82
C SER A 45 -5.41 -4.42 -4.86
N LEU A 46 -5.11 -5.46 -4.09
CA LEU A 46 -6.08 -6.11 -3.20
C LEU A 46 -6.48 -5.20 -2.04
N VAL A 47 -7.73 -5.32 -1.60
CA VAL A 47 -8.27 -4.56 -0.47
C VAL A 47 -9.13 -5.42 0.46
N PRO A 48 -9.27 -5.07 1.75
CA PRO A 48 -10.27 -5.68 2.63
C PRO A 48 -11.68 -5.59 2.06
N ILE A 49 -12.56 -6.47 2.53
CA ILE A 49 -13.98 -6.41 2.15
C ILE A 49 -14.58 -5.11 2.68
N SER A 50 -15.23 -4.38 1.77
CA SER A 50 -15.81 -3.07 2.02
C SER A 50 -17.27 -3.01 1.58
N SER A 51 -17.91 -1.86 1.76
CA SER A 51 -19.26 -1.60 1.23
C SER A 51 -19.32 -1.42 -0.29
N HIS A 52 -18.18 -1.36 -0.99
CA HIS A 52 -18.14 -1.08 -2.43
C HIS A 52 -18.83 -2.18 -3.25
N ARG A 53 -19.52 -1.78 -4.33
CA ARG A 53 -20.22 -2.75 -5.20
C ARG A 53 -19.28 -3.59 -6.06
N LYS A 54 -18.05 -3.13 -6.31
CA LYS A 54 -17.06 -3.85 -7.12
C LYS A 54 -16.20 -4.74 -6.23
N LYS A 55 -16.18 -6.03 -6.52
CA LYS A 55 -15.61 -7.08 -5.65
C LYS A 55 -14.36 -7.75 -6.23
N ASP A 56 -13.89 -7.29 -7.39
CA ASP A 56 -12.74 -7.88 -8.11
C ASP A 56 -11.48 -8.00 -7.25
N TRP A 57 -11.23 -6.99 -6.42
CA TRP A 57 -10.02 -6.86 -5.61
C TRP A 57 -10.24 -7.06 -4.12
N GLU A 58 -11.49 -7.26 -3.69
CA GLU A 58 -11.79 -7.46 -2.28
C GLU A 58 -11.38 -8.86 -1.84
N ARG A 59 -10.54 -8.96 -0.81
CA ARG A 59 -10.03 -10.19 -0.21
C ARG A 59 -10.04 -10.06 1.29
N LYS A 60 -10.05 -11.19 1.98
CA LYS A 60 -9.96 -11.26 3.44
C LYS A 60 -8.54 -11.47 3.91
N ASP A 61 -8.31 -11.11 5.16
CA ASP A 61 -7.14 -11.49 5.95
C ASP A 61 -7.49 -12.78 6.69
N TRP A 62 -7.36 -13.95 6.05
CA TRP A 62 -7.91 -15.19 6.62
C TRP A 62 -7.21 -15.63 7.90
N ARG A 63 -5.92 -15.31 8.04
CA ARG A 63 -5.15 -15.56 9.28
C ARG A 63 -5.56 -14.66 10.45
N TRP A 64 -6.25 -13.55 10.19
CA TRP A 64 -6.51 -12.47 11.17
C TRP A 64 -8.00 -12.21 11.35
N GLN A 65 -8.86 -13.23 11.26
CA GLN A 65 -10.32 -13.07 11.24
C GLN A 65 -10.91 -12.39 12.49
N GLU A 66 -10.26 -12.51 13.65
CA GLU A 66 -10.72 -11.88 14.89
C GLU A 66 -10.41 -10.37 14.93
N GLU A 67 -9.33 -9.96 14.27
CA GLU A 67 -8.87 -8.57 14.21
C GLU A 67 -9.37 -7.84 12.95
N GLN A 68 -9.66 -8.59 11.89
CA GLN A 68 -10.27 -8.07 10.68
C GLN A 68 -11.76 -7.83 10.91
N GLN A 69 -12.08 -6.61 11.33
CA GLN A 69 -13.45 -6.14 11.34
C GLN A 69 -13.85 -5.84 9.89
N LEU A 70 -14.80 -6.63 9.36
CA LEU A 70 -15.60 -6.17 8.21
C LEU A 70 -16.10 -4.77 8.55
N GLU A 71 -15.93 -3.82 7.64
CA GLU A 71 -16.45 -2.46 7.87
C GLU A 71 -17.92 -2.55 8.29
N PRO A 72 -18.36 -1.81 9.31
CA PRO A 72 -19.78 -1.71 9.60
C PRO A 72 -20.57 -1.27 8.35
N GLY A 73 -21.50 -2.12 7.92
CA GLY A 73 -22.25 -1.96 6.66
C GLY A 73 -21.55 -2.50 5.41
N ALA A 74 -20.45 -3.26 5.54
CA ALA A 74 -19.84 -3.98 4.44
C ALA A 74 -20.86 -4.90 3.76
N SER A 75 -20.97 -4.80 2.45
CA SER A 75 -21.81 -5.66 1.64
C SER A 75 -20.96 -6.79 1.09
N LEU A 76 -21.33 -8.04 1.39
CA LEU A 76 -20.71 -9.19 0.72
C LEU A 76 -21.18 -9.33 -0.73
N ASP A 77 -22.32 -8.72 -1.05
CA ASP A 77 -22.94 -8.75 -2.37
C ASP A 77 -22.41 -7.61 -3.24
N GLY A 78 -22.10 -7.93 -4.49
CA GLY A 78 -21.62 -6.97 -5.47
C GLY A 78 -21.41 -7.60 -6.85
N PHE A 79 -20.45 -7.07 -7.59
CA PHE A 79 -20.15 -7.44 -8.97
C PHE A 79 -18.66 -7.70 -9.13
N VAL A 80 -18.31 -8.70 -9.94
CA VAL A 80 -16.95 -8.93 -10.43
C VAL A 80 -16.93 -8.88 -11.95
N SER A 81 -15.82 -8.45 -12.53
CA SER A 81 -15.57 -8.55 -13.95
C SER A 81 -15.63 -10.01 -14.41
N SER A 82 -16.22 -10.21 -15.58
CA SER A 82 -16.33 -11.49 -16.24
C SER A 82 -15.29 -11.54 -17.36
N GLY A 83 -14.41 -12.55 -17.34
CA GLY A 83 -13.40 -12.73 -18.39
C GLY A 83 -13.96 -13.21 -19.73
N HIS A 84 -15.27 -13.45 -19.85
CA HIS A 84 -15.87 -13.93 -21.09
C HIS A 84 -15.94 -12.85 -22.18
N GLU A 85 -16.21 -11.59 -21.81
CA GLU A 85 -16.26 -10.45 -22.75
C GLU A 85 -15.91 -9.12 -22.03
N PRO A 86 -15.16 -8.20 -22.66
CA PRO A 86 -14.88 -6.87 -22.10
C PRO A 86 -16.16 -6.12 -21.75
N GLY A 87 -16.20 -5.54 -20.55
CA GLY A 87 -17.34 -4.75 -20.06
C GLY A 87 -18.44 -5.57 -19.39
N TYR A 88 -18.38 -6.91 -19.41
CA TYR A 88 -19.38 -7.72 -18.71
C TYR A 88 -19.03 -7.89 -17.22
N VAL A 89 -20.05 -7.76 -16.37
CA VAL A 89 -19.93 -7.98 -14.92
C VAL A 89 -20.96 -9.02 -14.46
N LYS A 90 -20.58 -9.83 -13.48
CA LYS A 90 -21.44 -10.86 -12.88
C LYS A 90 -21.66 -10.56 -11.41
N ARG A 91 -22.90 -10.74 -10.94
CA ARG A 91 -23.21 -10.65 -9.51
C ARG A 91 -22.42 -11.71 -8.76
N LYS A 92 -21.79 -11.32 -7.66
CA LYS A 92 -21.04 -12.21 -6.78
C LYS A 92 -21.32 -11.84 -5.34
N ARG A 93 -21.54 -12.87 -4.52
CA ARG A 93 -21.51 -12.77 -3.07
C ARG A 93 -20.18 -13.34 -2.59
N LEU A 94 -19.40 -12.53 -1.89
CA LEU A 94 -18.15 -12.97 -1.26
C LEU A 94 -18.45 -13.93 -0.12
N SER A 95 -17.57 -14.91 0.09
CA SER A 95 -17.73 -15.86 1.20
C SER A 95 -17.44 -15.19 2.54
N ALA A 96 -18.37 -15.33 3.48
CA ALA A 96 -18.11 -14.97 4.88
C ALA A 96 -17.25 -16.01 5.61
N LYS A 97 -17.18 -17.25 5.10
CA LYS A 97 -16.52 -18.38 5.77
C LYS A 97 -15.15 -18.66 5.15
N PRO A 98 -14.12 -19.00 5.95
CA PRO A 98 -12.85 -19.49 5.43
C PRO A 98 -13.08 -20.74 4.58
N GLY A 99 -12.62 -20.70 3.33
CA GLY A 99 -12.68 -21.83 2.42
C GLY A 99 -11.51 -22.76 2.68
N TRP A 100 -11.69 -23.79 3.51
CA TRP A 100 -10.80 -24.95 3.53
C TRP A 100 -11.42 -26.06 2.65
N ASP A 101 -11.44 -25.88 1.33
CA ASP A 101 -11.95 -26.92 0.43
C ASP A 101 -11.01 -27.26 -0.74
N GLY A 102 -9.73 -26.85 -0.67
CA GLY A 102 -8.69 -27.32 -1.59
C GLY A 102 -8.91 -26.96 -3.07
N LYS A 103 -9.93 -26.16 -3.39
CA LYS A 103 -10.20 -25.60 -4.72
C LYS A 103 -10.00 -24.10 -4.65
N LEU A 104 -8.73 -23.68 -4.57
CA LEU A 104 -8.23 -22.30 -4.43
C LEU A 104 -9.35 -21.26 -4.18
N PRO A 105 -9.72 -21.01 -2.92
CA PRO A 105 -10.55 -19.88 -2.55
C PRO A 105 -9.85 -18.62 -3.03
N GLU A 106 -10.60 -17.56 -3.33
CA GLU A 106 -10.03 -16.25 -3.67
C GLU A 106 -8.86 -15.93 -2.74
N ARG A 107 -7.66 -15.76 -3.33
CA ARG A 107 -6.39 -15.61 -2.58
C ARG A 107 -6.53 -14.50 -1.54
N SER A 108 -6.28 -14.80 -0.26
CA SER A 108 -6.24 -13.76 0.77
C SER A 108 -5.13 -12.76 0.54
N ILE A 109 -5.21 -11.63 1.24
CA ILE A 109 -4.18 -10.59 1.19
C ILE A 109 -2.84 -11.17 1.69
N GLU A 110 -2.82 -11.89 2.82
CA GLU A 110 -1.59 -12.52 3.31
C GLU A 110 -1.01 -13.55 2.34
N THR A 111 -1.86 -14.35 1.67
CA THR A 111 -1.37 -15.34 0.70
C THR A 111 -0.75 -14.66 -0.52
N ALA A 112 -1.37 -13.57 -0.99
CA ALA A 112 -0.84 -12.80 -2.11
C ALA A 112 0.48 -12.10 -1.76
N LEU A 113 0.61 -11.59 -0.54
CA LEU A 113 1.85 -10.99 -0.03
C LEU A 113 2.94 -12.06 0.11
N ASP A 114 2.65 -13.19 0.76
CA ASP A 114 3.61 -14.30 0.92
C ASP A 114 4.09 -14.84 -0.43
N GLU A 115 3.21 -14.90 -1.44
CA GLU A 115 3.57 -15.32 -2.79
C GLU A 115 4.44 -14.29 -3.53
N ALA A 116 4.17 -13.00 -3.34
CA ALA A 116 4.93 -11.93 -3.98
C ALA A 116 6.29 -11.69 -3.32
N LEU A 117 6.39 -11.99 -2.02
CA LEU A 117 7.56 -11.76 -1.17
C LEU A 117 8.29 -13.06 -0.82
N ARG A 118 8.18 -14.11 -1.66
CA ARG A 118 8.82 -15.41 -1.41
C ARG A 118 10.30 -15.24 -1.05
N ASP A 119 10.75 -16.07 -0.11
CA ASP A 119 12.02 -15.96 0.62
C ASP A 119 13.30 -16.16 -0.23
N ASP A 120 13.24 -16.23 -1.56
CA ASP A 120 14.42 -16.44 -2.41
C ASP A 120 15.20 -15.16 -2.77
N GLY A 121 14.69 -13.98 -2.35
CA GLY A 121 15.35 -12.69 -2.52
C GLY A 121 15.05 -11.69 -1.42
N GLU A 122 15.76 -10.56 -1.45
CA GLU A 122 15.46 -9.41 -0.58
C GLU A 122 14.11 -8.80 -1.01
N ALA A 123 13.22 -8.56 -0.03
CA ALA A 123 11.94 -7.92 -0.30
C ALA A 123 12.16 -6.53 -0.92
N PRO A 124 11.33 -6.09 -1.89
CA PRO A 124 11.44 -4.75 -2.45
C PRO A 124 11.39 -3.66 -1.37
N GLY A 125 12.20 -2.62 -1.50
CA GLY A 125 12.22 -1.50 -0.55
C GLY A 125 11.00 -0.57 -0.64
N ILE A 126 10.29 -0.58 -1.78
CA ILE A 126 9.15 0.32 -2.05
C ILE A 126 7.92 -0.49 -2.42
N TRP A 127 6.80 -0.32 -1.70
CA TRP A 127 5.56 -1.02 -1.99
C TRP A 127 4.42 -0.06 -2.36
N PHE A 128 3.69 -0.36 -3.42
CA PHE A 128 2.45 0.31 -3.85
C PHE A 128 1.27 -0.64 -3.63
N VAL A 129 0.78 -0.70 -2.40
CA VAL A 129 -0.31 -1.61 -2.02
C VAL A 129 -1.57 -0.81 -1.81
N HIS A 130 -2.63 -1.10 -2.58
CA HIS A 130 -3.80 -0.24 -2.60
C HIS A 130 -4.51 -0.15 -1.24
N CYS A 131 -4.64 -1.26 -0.50
CA CYS A 131 -5.14 -1.17 0.87
C CYS A 131 -4.11 -0.59 1.83
N PRO A 132 -4.57 0.23 2.79
CA PRO A 132 -3.71 0.71 3.87
C PRO A 132 -3.46 -0.40 4.90
N PRO A 133 -2.29 -0.42 5.55
CA PRO A 133 -2.06 -1.23 6.72
C PRO A 133 -2.94 -0.76 7.88
N ARG A 134 -3.41 -1.71 8.70
CA ARG A 134 -4.26 -1.39 9.85
C ARG A 134 -3.52 -0.53 10.88
N HIS A 135 -4.29 0.33 11.56
CA HIS A 135 -3.82 1.22 12.63
C HIS A 135 -2.73 2.19 12.14
N THR A 136 -3.01 2.86 11.02
CA THR A 136 -2.11 3.83 10.40
C THR A 136 -2.85 5.06 9.92
N VAL A 137 -2.12 6.09 9.52
CA VAL A 137 -2.66 7.29 8.88
C VAL A 137 -3.50 7.01 7.63
N GLY A 138 -3.40 5.81 7.05
CA GLY A 138 -4.11 5.44 5.84
C GLY A 138 -5.46 4.75 6.04
N ASP A 139 -5.84 4.36 7.26
CA ASP A 139 -6.92 3.39 7.47
C ASP A 139 -8.16 3.88 8.23
N LEU A 140 -8.28 5.19 8.46
CA LEU A 140 -9.40 5.80 9.20
C LEU A 140 -10.50 6.30 8.27
N THR A 141 -11.72 5.82 8.46
CA THR A 141 -12.90 6.34 7.75
C THR A 141 -13.49 7.56 8.45
N SER A 142 -14.34 8.31 7.75
CA SER A 142 -15.13 9.44 8.28
C SER A 142 -16.15 9.03 9.35
N ARG A 143 -16.38 7.72 9.50
CA ARG A 143 -17.19 7.14 10.58
C ARG A 143 -16.36 6.78 11.81
N GLY A 144 -15.05 7.03 11.80
CA GLY A 144 -14.12 6.71 12.89
C GLY A 144 -13.69 5.24 12.91
N GLU A 145 -13.88 4.51 11.80
CA GLU A 145 -13.58 3.08 11.74
C GLU A 145 -12.16 2.85 11.21
N ARG A 146 -11.47 1.87 11.79
CA ARG A 146 -10.18 1.37 11.28
C ARG A 146 -10.46 0.20 10.34
N VAL A 147 -10.09 0.31 9.08
CA VAL A 147 -10.50 -0.64 8.02
C VAL A 147 -9.33 -1.20 7.20
N GLY A 148 -8.10 -0.92 7.64
CA GLY A 148 -6.89 -1.40 6.97
C GLY A 148 -6.66 -2.90 7.15
N SER A 149 -5.78 -3.45 6.32
CA SER A 149 -5.39 -4.86 6.36
C SER A 149 -4.40 -5.12 7.50
N VAL A 150 -4.72 -6.11 8.32
CA VAL A 150 -3.84 -6.64 9.38
C VAL A 150 -2.71 -7.46 8.74
N ALA A 151 -3.03 -8.23 7.70
CA ALA A 151 -2.04 -9.01 6.97
C ALA A 151 -0.93 -8.12 6.37
N LEU A 152 -1.32 -7.00 5.76
CA LEU A 152 -0.37 -6.02 5.24
C LEU A 152 0.47 -5.40 6.34
N ARG A 153 -0.15 -5.01 7.47
CA ARG A 153 0.57 -4.46 8.62
C ARG A 153 1.66 -5.43 9.11
N ALA A 154 1.30 -6.70 9.30
CA ALA A 154 2.24 -7.74 9.71
C ALA A 154 3.35 -7.97 8.68
N ALA A 155 3.04 -7.94 7.38
CA ALA A 155 4.04 -8.06 6.33
C ALA A 155 5.04 -6.90 6.33
N ILE A 156 4.59 -5.66 6.53
CA ILE A 156 5.47 -4.48 6.63
C ILE A 156 6.38 -4.62 7.86
N GLU A 157 5.85 -5.02 9.01
CA GLU A 157 6.64 -5.20 10.22
C GLU A 157 7.69 -6.32 10.08
N ARG A 158 7.39 -7.37 9.32
CA ARG A 158 8.30 -8.49 9.04
C ARG A 158 9.40 -8.12 8.02
N HIS A 159 9.03 -7.52 6.89
CA HIS A 159 9.94 -7.30 5.77
C HIS A 159 10.59 -5.92 5.77
N THR A 160 10.10 -4.97 6.56
CA THR A 160 10.66 -3.62 6.74
C THR A 160 10.99 -2.91 5.42
N PRO A 161 10.03 -2.76 4.48
CA PRO A 161 10.25 -1.88 3.33
C PRO A 161 10.52 -0.45 3.79
N MET A 162 11.31 0.30 3.02
CA MET A 162 11.62 1.71 3.29
C MET A 162 10.35 2.57 3.32
N ALA A 163 9.45 2.34 2.36
CA ALA A 163 8.15 3.01 2.32
C ALA A 163 7.07 2.18 1.63
N THR A 164 5.83 2.40 2.04
CA THR A 164 4.64 1.82 1.43
C THR A 164 3.59 2.89 1.13
N PHE A 165 2.97 2.83 -0.04
CA PHE A 165 2.05 3.82 -0.57
C PHE A 165 0.66 3.20 -0.75
N HIS A 166 -0.37 3.87 -0.23
CA HIS A 166 -1.70 3.32 -0.08
C HIS A 166 -2.81 4.27 -0.54
N GLY A 167 -3.90 3.70 -1.00
CA GLY A 167 -5.14 4.39 -1.31
C GLY A 167 -6.30 3.80 -0.53
N HIS A 168 -7.40 3.51 -1.23
CA HIS A 168 -8.61 2.86 -0.73
C HIS A 168 -9.45 3.74 0.22
N ILE A 169 -8.87 4.26 1.31
CA ILE A 169 -9.55 5.12 2.29
C ILE A 169 -9.13 6.57 2.09
N HIS A 170 -9.69 7.16 1.05
CA HIS A 170 -9.25 8.45 0.53
C HIS A 170 -9.49 9.60 1.52
N GLU A 171 -10.50 9.49 2.37
CA GLU A 171 -10.81 10.47 3.42
C GLU A 171 -9.83 10.42 4.61
N SER A 172 -9.01 9.37 4.73
CA SER A 172 -8.16 9.14 5.91
C SER A 172 -7.18 10.29 6.16
N VAL A 173 -6.65 10.92 5.11
CA VAL A 173 -5.75 12.08 5.25
C VAL A 173 -6.47 13.25 5.94
N ASP A 174 -7.73 13.53 5.57
CA ASP A 174 -8.52 14.58 6.20
C ASP A 174 -8.93 14.20 7.62
N GLN A 175 -9.20 12.91 7.88
CA GLN A 175 -9.48 12.41 9.24
C GLN A 175 -8.26 12.49 10.17
N HIS A 176 -7.08 12.66 9.60
CA HIS A 176 -5.82 12.80 10.29
C HIS A 176 -5.24 14.22 10.19
N ASP A 177 -6.11 15.24 10.05
CA ASP A 177 -5.74 16.67 10.01
C ASP A 177 -4.67 16.99 8.95
N GLY A 178 -4.74 16.33 7.79
CA GLY A 178 -3.82 16.50 6.68
C GLY A 178 -2.51 15.69 6.81
N MET A 179 -2.32 14.96 7.91
CA MET A 179 -1.22 14.00 8.02
C MET A 179 -1.45 12.90 6.97
N PHE A 180 -0.45 12.72 6.09
CA PHE A 180 -0.52 11.75 4.99
C PHE A 180 0.58 10.70 5.08
N LYS A 181 1.51 10.83 6.04
CA LYS A 181 2.58 9.86 6.25
C LYS A 181 2.87 9.65 7.72
N GLU A 182 3.32 8.44 8.05
CA GLU A 182 3.75 8.08 9.40
C GLU A 182 4.89 7.05 9.35
N HIS A 183 5.65 6.95 10.42
CA HIS A 183 6.68 5.90 10.56
C HIS A 183 6.23 4.84 11.54
N ILE A 184 6.09 3.61 11.06
CA ILE A 184 5.79 2.47 11.93
C ILE A 184 7.08 1.74 12.32
N ALA A 185 7.15 1.31 13.57
CA ALA A 185 8.23 0.46 14.08
C ALA A 185 8.11 -0.93 13.43
N THR A 186 9.24 -1.55 13.11
CA THR A 186 9.27 -2.91 12.55
C THR A 186 9.92 -3.88 13.51
N MET A 187 9.90 -5.18 13.21
CA MET A 187 10.54 -6.19 14.08
C MET A 187 12.03 -5.91 14.30
N ASN A 188 12.71 -5.29 13.33
CA ASN A 188 14.10 -4.85 13.45
C ASN A 188 14.29 -3.73 14.50
N ASP A 189 13.33 -2.79 14.61
CA ASP A 189 13.31 -1.75 15.65
C ASP A 189 12.94 -2.33 17.03
N MET A 190 12.02 -3.28 17.09
CA MET A 190 11.59 -3.89 18.36
C MET A 190 12.69 -4.73 19.01
N GLY A 191 13.39 -5.56 18.24
CA GLY A 191 14.56 -6.29 18.73
C GLY A 191 15.73 -5.37 19.13
N ALA A 192 15.75 -4.13 18.63
CA ALA A 192 16.74 -3.13 19.04
C ALA A 192 16.48 -2.55 20.43
N ARG A 193 15.21 -2.41 20.83
CA ARG A 193 14.78 -1.80 22.11
C ARG A 193 14.97 -2.71 23.33
N GLU A 194 15.17 -4.01 23.12
CA GLU A 194 15.47 -4.98 24.19
C GLU A 194 16.97 -5.10 24.49
N ARG A 195 17.83 -4.34 23.78
CA ARG A 195 19.29 -4.33 24.00
C ARG A 195 19.69 -3.47 25.20
N LYS A 196 20.87 -3.77 25.75
CA LYS A 196 21.39 -3.05 26.93
C LYS A 196 21.65 -1.57 26.61
N PRO A 197 21.50 -0.64 27.57
CA PRO A 197 21.66 0.81 27.36
C PRO A 197 23.02 1.22 26.76
N GLU A 198 24.05 0.39 26.97
CA GLU A 198 25.42 0.62 26.50
C GLU A 198 25.55 0.44 24.97
N GLU A 199 24.78 -0.48 24.38
CA GLU A 199 24.75 -0.74 22.92
C GLU A 199 23.89 0.30 22.17
N GLU A 200 22.87 0.85 22.83
CA GLU A 200 22.00 1.91 22.30
C GLU A 200 22.75 3.24 22.15
N ALA A 201 23.62 3.57 23.10
CA ALA A 201 24.44 4.79 23.10
C ALA A 201 25.50 4.82 21.97
N GLU A 202 26.03 3.66 21.58
CA GLU A 202 26.96 3.54 20.45
C GLU A 202 26.22 3.67 19.11
N ARG A 203 24.99 3.17 19.02
CA ARG A 203 24.13 3.32 17.83
C ARG A 203 23.63 4.75 17.63
N THR A 204 23.35 5.49 18.71
CA THR A 204 22.95 6.91 18.61
C THR A 204 24.09 7.78 18.06
N ARG A 205 25.35 7.39 18.27
CA ARG A 205 26.54 8.08 17.73
C ARG A 205 26.80 7.79 16.25
N VAL A 206 26.34 6.64 15.75
CA VAL A 206 26.46 6.22 14.34
C VAL A 206 25.23 6.62 13.52
N GLY A 207 24.21 7.20 14.14
CA GLY A 207 22.92 7.51 13.53
C GLY A 207 22.06 6.25 13.44
N THR A 208 20.82 6.33 13.93
CA THR A 208 19.82 5.29 13.66
C THR A 208 19.62 5.20 12.15
N SER A 209 20.14 4.14 11.54
CA SER A 209 19.87 3.80 10.16
C SER A 209 18.36 3.91 9.90
N THR A 210 17.96 4.71 8.92
CA THR A 210 16.57 4.85 8.45
C THR A 210 15.95 3.52 8.02
N ARG A 211 16.74 2.44 7.94
CA ARG A 211 16.31 1.07 7.57
C ARG A 211 15.55 0.30 8.65
N ASP A 212 15.37 0.83 9.85
CA ASP A 212 14.62 0.15 10.93
C ASP A 212 13.14 0.54 10.99
N ARG A 213 12.69 1.46 10.14
CA ARG A 213 11.32 1.96 10.16
C ARG A 213 10.77 1.94 8.75
N CYS A 214 9.49 1.62 8.63
CA CYS A 214 8.78 1.77 7.38
C CYS A 214 8.01 3.10 7.39
N THR A 215 8.10 3.87 6.32
CA THR A 215 7.22 5.03 6.11
C THR A 215 5.94 4.60 5.40
N VAL A 216 4.81 4.66 6.10
CA VAL A 216 3.49 4.45 5.51
C VAL A 216 3.01 5.78 4.95
N VAL A 217 2.58 5.79 3.69
CA VAL A 217 2.14 6.97 2.96
C VAL A 217 0.72 6.74 2.41
N SER A 218 -0.21 7.62 2.77
CA SER A 218 -1.58 7.66 2.26
C SER A 218 -1.70 8.71 1.16
N VAL A 219 -2.25 8.31 0.01
CA VAL A 219 -2.43 9.21 -1.15
C VAL A 219 -3.62 10.16 -0.96
N GLY A 220 -4.62 9.81 -0.14
CA GLY A 220 -5.78 10.67 0.12
C GLY A 220 -6.77 10.82 -1.06
N ASN A 221 -7.74 11.72 -0.92
CA ASN A 221 -8.85 11.92 -1.86
C ASN A 221 -8.57 12.96 -2.96
N ASP A 222 -7.41 12.86 -3.59
CA ASP A 222 -6.97 13.93 -4.48
C ASP A 222 -7.65 13.94 -5.85
N PHE A 223 -8.16 12.80 -6.34
CA PHE A 223 -8.77 12.72 -7.67
C PHE A 223 -10.12 13.44 -7.83
N ARG A 224 -10.78 13.82 -6.72
CA ARG A 224 -12.05 14.55 -6.72
C ARG A 224 -11.91 16.00 -6.27
N ALA A 225 -10.73 16.40 -5.81
CA ALA A 225 -10.49 17.77 -5.36
C ALA A 225 -10.36 18.70 -6.57
N GLU A 226 -10.81 19.94 -6.42
CA GLU A 226 -10.60 20.99 -7.43
C GLU A 226 -9.11 21.23 -7.71
N ALA A 227 -8.27 21.08 -6.68
CA ALA A 227 -6.82 21.08 -6.76
C ALA A 227 -6.28 19.73 -6.25
N PRO A 228 -6.01 18.76 -7.14
CA PRO A 228 -5.48 17.46 -6.73
C PRO A 228 -4.08 17.63 -6.15
N HIS A 229 -3.68 16.78 -5.22
CA HIS A 229 -2.28 16.65 -4.83
C HIS A 229 -1.63 15.43 -5.49
N VAL A 230 -0.31 15.51 -5.66
CA VAL A 230 0.57 14.40 -6.00
C VAL A 230 1.56 14.16 -4.87
N ILE A 231 2.00 12.92 -4.73
CA ILE A 231 3.09 12.58 -3.83
C ILE A 231 4.37 12.46 -4.63
N VAL A 232 5.37 13.27 -4.28
CA VAL A 232 6.71 13.25 -4.86
C VAL A 232 7.66 12.70 -3.81
N PHE A 233 8.51 11.75 -4.19
CA PHE A 233 9.47 11.13 -3.30
C PHE A 233 10.74 10.74 -4.06
N ASP A 234 11.84 10.64 -3.32
CA ASP A 234 13.10 10.11 -3.81
C ASP A 234 13.11 8.59 -3.62
N THR A 235 13.53 7.81 -4.63
CA THR A 235 13.63 6.36 -4.48
C THR A 235 14.72 5.93 -3.50
N ASP A 236 15.75 6.76 -3.30
CA ASP A 236 16.83 6.48 -2.35
C ASP A 236 16.43 6.82 -0.90
N ASP A 237 15.47 7.72 -0.72
CA ASP A 237 14.87 8.06 0.58
C ASP A 237 13.36 8.37 0.45
N PRO A 238 12.52 7.34 0.26
CA PRO A 238 11.10 7.52 0.03
C PRO A 238 10.35 8.04 1.26
N GLY A 239 10.99 8.03 2.45
CA GLY A 239 10.43 8.62 3.68
C GLY A 239 10.29 10.15 3.61
N ASN A 240 11.10 10.80 2.78
CA ASN A 240 11.04 12.23 2.53
C ASN A 240 9.92 12.63 1.55
N ALA A 241 8.99 11.71 1.26
CA ALA A 241 7.82 12.00 0.45
C ALA A 241 7.12 13.31 0.88
N VAL A 242 6.81 14.13 -0.11
CA VAL A 242 6.06 15.38 0.03
C VAL A 242 4.76 15.30 -0.74
N ARG A 243 3.70 15.86 -0.19
CA ARG A 243 2.40 15.99 -0.85
C ARG A 243 2.27 17.40 -1.41
N MET A 244 2.24 17.52 -2.73
CA MET A 244 2.26 18.79 -3.48
C MET A 244 0.93 19.00 -4.18
N LYS A 245 0.35 20.21 -4.07
CA LYS A 245 -0.80 20.59 -4.89
C LYS A 245 -0.37 20.69 -6.35
N CYS A 246 -1.15 20.10 -7.24
CA CYS A 246 -1.08 20.39 -8.66
C CYS A 246 -1.58 21.82 -8.88
N ALA A 247 -0.89 22.56 -9.76
CA ALA A 247 -1.30 23.88 -10.21
C ALA A 247 -2.57 23.79 -11.08
#